data_AF-A0A7S0A3H5-F1
#
_entry.id   AF-A0A7S0A3H5-F1
#
_cell.length_a   1.000
_cell.length_b   1.000
_cell.length_c   1.000
_cell.angle_alpha   90.00
_cell.angle_beta   90.00
_cell.angle_gamma   90.00
#
_symmetry.space_group_name_H-M   'P 1'
#
loop_
_entity.id
_entity.type
_entity.pdbx_description
1 polymer ?
#
loop_
_entity_poly.entity_id
_entity_poly.type
_entity_poly.pdbx_seq_one_letter_code
_entity_poly.pdbx_strand_id
1 'polypeptide(L)'
;MARAVRRLDCGVAKVLIDGNHVPAQLSADHPCEAVVGGDRRRFVIAAASIIAKVTRDRLMTKLDKKYPQYGFAVHKGYGTALHRRALVRHGVSKVHRCSFEPIKGFLKHGKWGKRAVE
;
A
#
# COMPACT_ATOMS: atom_id res chain seq x y z
N MET A 1 10.31 3.07 2.67
CA MET A 1 10.72 4.15 3.59
C MET A 1 12.05 4.76 3.19
N ALA A 2 13.14 3.98 3.03
CA ALA A 2 14.46 4.52 2.62
C ALA A 2 14.46 5.43 1.38
N ARG A 3 13.73 5.06 0.32
CA ARG A 3 13.58 5.92 -0.87
C ARG A 3 12.92 7.28 -0.59
N ALA A 4 12.05 7.37 0.42
CA ALA A 4 11.39 8.63 0.77
C ALA A 4 12.34 9.54 1.55
N VAL A 5 13.09 8.98 2.51
CA VAL A 5 14.08 9.74 3.30
C VAL A 5 15.21 10.26 2.41
N ARG A 6 15.73 9.44 1.48
CA ARG A 6 16.77 9.85 0.51
C ARG A 6 16.35 10.95 -0.48
N ARG A 7 15.08 11.34 -0.50
CA ARG A 7 14.56 12.42 -1.35
C ARG A 7 14.27 13.70 -0.57
N LEU A 8 14.64 13.75 0.70
CA LEU A 8 14.57 14.98 1.49
C LEU A 8 15.78 15.84 1.15
N ASP A 9 15.54 17.10 0.81
CA ASP A 9 16.59 18.06 0.46
C ASP A 9 17.20 18.73 1.71
N CYS A 10 16.84 18.27 2.90
CA CYS A 10 17.30 18.80 4.18
C CYS A 10 18.01 17.74 5.02
N GLY A 11 18.84 18.18 5.96
CA GLY A 11 19.50 17.31 6.92
C GLY A 11 18.50 16.57 7.82
N VAL A 12 18.65 15.26 7.93
CA VAL A 12 17.77 14.40 8.75
C VAL A 12 18.48 14.02 10.05
N ALA A 13 18.05 14.61 11.16
CA ALA A 13 18.63 14.32 12.48
C ALA A 13 18.22 12.94 13.03
N LYS A 14 16.95 12.55 12.84
CA LYS A 14 16.40 11.26 13.29
C LYS A 14 15.18 10.90 12.46
N VAL A 15 14.99 9.61 12.19
CA VAL A 15 13.79 9.08 11.54
C VAL A 15 12.91 8.33 12.54
N LEU A 16 11.67 8.80 12.71
CA LEU A 16 10.65 8.10 13.48
C LEU A 16 9.75 7.31 12.54
N ILE A 17 9.56 6.02 12.81
CA ILE A 17 8.86 5.08 11.93
C ILE A 17 7.63 4.54 12.65
N ASP A 18 6.46 4.63 12.03
CA ASP A 18 5.27 3.96 12.55
C ASP A 18 5.40 2.44 12.41
N GLY A 19 5.23 1.72 13.51
CA GLY A 19 5.30 0.26 13.58
C GLY A 19 6.33 -0.25 14.57
N ASN A 20 6.74 -1.50 14.41
CA ASN A 20 7.63 -2.22 15.32
C ASN A 20 8.99 -2.59 14.70
N HIS A 21 9.31 -2.03 13.53
CA HIS A 21 10.51 -2.42 12.79
C HIS A 21 11.20 -1.21 12.15
N VAL A 22 12.52 -1.18 12.30
CA VAL A 22 13.40 -0.24 11.61
C VAL A 22 14.06 -0.96 10.43
N PRO A 23 13.86 -0.50 9.18
CA PRO A 23 14.52 -1.09 8.02
C PRO A 23 16.03 -0.93 8.11
N ALA A 24 16.78 -2.02 7.91
CA ALA A 24 18.24 -2.05 8.02
C ALA A 24 18.95 -0.98 7.14
N GLN A 25 18.43 -0.75 5.93
CA GLN A 25 19.00 0.26 5.02
C GLN A 25 18.79 1.68 5.53
N LEU A 26 17.84 1.91 6.44
CA LEU A 26 17.58 3.23 7.00
C LEU A 26 18.45 3.48 8.23
N SER A 27 18.60 2.47 9.09
CA SER A 27 19.45 2.55 10.28
C SER A 27 20.94 2.62 9.95
N ALA A 28 21.34 2.19 8.74
CA ALA A 28 22.71 2.34 8.26
C ALA A 28 23.07 3.81 7.98
N ASP A 29 22.10 4.60 7.51
CA ASP A 29 22.32 5.98 7.06
C ASP A 29 21.90 7.03 8.11
N HIS A 30 20.95 6.70 8.99
CA HIS A 30 20.33 7.64 9.91
C HIS A 30 20.01 7.04 11.28
N PRO A 31 20.05 7.84 12.37
CA PRO A 31 19.45 7.47 13.65
C PRO A 31 17.95 7.19 13.48
N CYS A 32 17.47 6.04 13.95
CA CYS A 32 16.09 5.59 13.74
C CYS A 32 15.43 5.10 15.02
N GLU A 33 14.11 5.26 15.10
CA GLU A 33 13.26 4.69 16.18
C GLU A 33 11.93 4.22 15.60
N ALA A 34 11.53 2.99 15.94
CA ALA A 34 10.20 2.47 15.63
C ALA A 34 9.23 2.80 16.78
N VAL A 35 8.08 3.36 16.44
CA VAL A 35 7.03 3.75 17.38
C VAL A 35 5.74 3.03 16.96
N VAL A 36 5.33 2.03 17.74
CA VAL A 36 4.09 1.29 17.47
C VAL A 36 2.91 2.25 17.54
N GLY A 37 2.04 2.32 16.55
CA GLY A 37 0.92 3.28 16.54
C GLY A 37 1.42 4.73 16.71
N GLY A 38 2.52 5.04 16.06
CA GLY A 38 3.21 6.32 16.14
C GLY A 38 2.39 7.46 15.55
N ASP A 39 1.47 7.15 14.63
CA ASP A 39 0.50 8.09 14.07
C ASP A 39 -0.38 8.76 15.13
N ARG A 40 -0.70 8.07 16.22
CA ARG A 40 -1.46 8.61 17.36
C ARG A 40 -0.59 9.26 18.44
N ARG A 41 0.73 9.07 18.38
CA ARG A 41 1.66 9.46 19.46
C ARG A 41 2.65 10.55 19.07
N ARG A 42 2.92 10.74 17.78
CA ARG A 42 3.94 11.66 17.26
C ARG A 42 3.36 12.45 16.08
N PHE A 43 3.31 13.78 16.22
CA PHE A 43 2.78 14.67 15.18
C PHE A 43 3.46 14.49 13.82
N VAL A 44 4.78 14.29 13.79
CA VAL A 44 5.52 14.07 12.53
C VAL A 44 5.13 12.77 11.82
N ILE A 45 4.80 11.71 12.57
CA ILE A 45 4.32 10.46 12.00
C ILE A 45 2.88 10.65 11.48
N ALA A 46 2.04 11.36 12.23
CA ALA A 46 0.69 11.70 11.80
C ALA A 46 0.69 12.52 10.50
N ALA A 47 1.54 13.55 10.40
CA ALA A 47 1.68 14.35 9.19
C ALA A 47 2.13 13.49 7.99
N ALA A 48 3.12 12.61 8.19
CA ALA A 48 3.57 11.69 7.16
C ALA A 48 2.48 10.70 6.70
N SER A 49 1.64 10.20 7.62
CA SER A 49 0.56 9.26 7.30
C SER A 49 -0.54 9.93 6.47
N ILE A 50 -0.87 11.19 6.75
CA ILE A 50 -1.81 12.00 5.97
C ILE A 50 -1.29 12.19 4.54
N ILE A 51 -0.04 12.62 4.38
CA ILE A 51 0.59 12.83 3.07
C ILE A 51 0.57 11.52 2.26
N ALA A 52 0.97 10.41 2.89
CA ALA A 52 0.99 9.09 2.26
C ALA A 52 -0.42 8.66 1.80
N LYS A 53 -1.42 8.79 2.68
CA LYS A 53 -2.80 8.39 2.40
C LYS A 53 -3.42 9.20 1.28
N VAL A 54 -3.37 10.53 1.36
CA VAL A 54 -3.96 11.43 0.36
C VAL A 54 -3.29 11.22 -1.01
N THR A 55 -1.96 11.10 -1.04
CA THR A 55 -1.22 10.82 -2.27
C THR A 55 -1.62 9.47 -2.88
N ARG A 56 -1.74 8.44 -2.05
CA ARG A 56 -2.11 7.09 -2.52
C ARG A 56 -3.56 7.03 -3.00
N ASP A 57 -4.48 7.74 -2.39
CA ASP A 57 -5.88 7.78 -2.83
C ASP A 57 -6.05 8.52 -4.18
N ARG A 58 -5.28 9.60 -4.39
CA ARG A 58 -5.19 10.27 -5.70
C ARG A 58 -4.66 9.33 -6.78
N LEU A 59 -3.63 8.53 -6.47
CA LEU A 59 -3.09 7.53 -7.40
C LEU A 59 -4.14 6.48 -7.79
N MET A 60 -4.97 6.02 -6.85
CA MET A 60 -6.02 5.04 -7.17
C MET A 60 -7.12 5.62 -8.04
N THR A 61 -7.48 6.86 -7.80
CA THR A 61 -8.44 7.57 -8.65
C THR A 61 -7.89 7.71 -10.08
N LYS A 62 -6.58 7.93 -10.25
CA LYS A 62 -5.94 7.92 -11.56
C LYS A 62 -5.90 6.52 -12.19
N LEU A 63 -5.63 5.47 -11.41
CA LEU A 63 -5.66 4.09 -11.91
C LEU A 63 -7.05 3.67 -12.35
N ASP A 64 -8.09 4.12 -11.65
CA ASP A 64 -9.48 3.85 -11.99
C ASP A 64 -9.81 4.32 -13.41
N LYS A 65 -9.35 5.52 -13.80
CA LYS A 65 -9.51 6.02 -15.18
C LYS A 65 -8.87 5.10 -16.23
N LYS A 66 -7.77 4.43 -15.88
CA LYS A 66 -7.05 3.51 -16.78
C LYS A 66 -7.63 2.10 -16.76
N TYR A 67 -8.23 1.70 -15.64
CA TYR A 67 -8.79 0.37 -15.42
C TYR A 67 -10.18 0.49 -14.76
N PRO A 68 -11.18 1.08 -15.47
CA PRO A 68 -12.46 1.47 -14.89
C PRO A 68 -13.28 0.28 -14.39
N GLN A 69 -13.02 -0.92 -14.91
CA GLN A 69 -13.74 -2.13 -14.56
C GLN A 69 -13.48 -2.63 -13.13
N TYR A 70 -12.44 -2.15 -12.45
CA TYR A 70 -12.10 -2.62 -11.10
C TYR A 70 -12.68 -1.78 -9.96
N GLY A 71 -12.95 -0.49 -10.17
CA GLY A 71 -13.48 0.40 -9.13
C GLY A 71 -12.43 0.89 -8.12
N PHE A 72 -11.16 1.04 -8.55
CA PHE A 72 -10.06 1.53 -7.72
C PHE A 72 -10.34 2.89 -7.07
N ALA A 73 -11.14 3.75 -7.70
CA ALA A 73 -11.53 5.03 -7.11
C ALA A 73 -12.34 4.87 -5.82
N VAL A 74 -13.03 3.74 -5.63
CA VAL A 74 -13.86 3.46 -4.45
C VAL A 74 -13.02 2.73 -3.40
N HIS A 75 -12.60 1.50 -3.70
CA HIS A 75 -11.99 0.61 -2.71
C HIS A 75 -10.45 0.75 -2.62
N LYS A 76 -9.84 1.65 -3.38
CA LYS A 76 -8.40 1.99 -3.32
C LYS A 76 -7.42 0.81 -3.52
N GLY A 77 -7.90 -0.29 -4.09
CA GLY A 77 -7.15 -1.54 -4.28
C GLY A 77 -7.27 -2.55 -3.14
N TYR A 78 -8.01 -2.25 -2.07
CA TYR A 78 -8.32 -3.26 -1.04
C TYR A 78 -9.21 -4.37 -1.62
N GLY A 79 -9.06 -5.60 -1.11
CA GLY A 79 -9.77 -6.79 -1.58
C GLY A 79 -11.23 -6.87 -1.12
N THR A 80 -12.00 -5.81 -1.33
CA THR A 80 -13.44 -5.74 -1.04
C THR A 80 -14.24 -6.69 -1.94
N ALA A 81 -15.49 -7.00 -1.58
CA ALA A 81 -16.36 -7.82 -2.42
C ALA A 81 -16.57 -7.23 -3.83
N LEU A 82 -16.58 -5.89 -3.96
CA LEU A 82 -16.60 -5.22 -5.26
C LEU A 82 -15.35 -5.57 -6.09
N HIS A 83 -14.17 -5.45 -5.49
CA HIS A 83 -12.91 -5.70 -6.18
C HIS A 83 -12.73 -7.18 -6.56
N ARG A 84 -13.12 -8.11 -5.66
CA ARG A 84 -13.06 -9.55 -5.94
C ARG A 84 -13.98 -9.96 -7.10
N ARG A 85 -15.21 -9.43 -7.13
CA ARG A 85 -16.13 -9.65 -8.26
C ARG A 85 -15.58 -9.12 -9.58
N ALA A 86 -14.95 -7.94 -9.56
CA ALA A 86 -14.29 -7.39 -10.75
C ALA A 86 -13.12 -8.27 -11.23
N LEU A 87 -12.31 -8.80 -10.30
CA LEU A 87 -11.23 -9.74 -10.60
C LEU A 87 -11.76 -11.05 -11.23
N VAL A 88 -12.84 -11.61 -10.70
CA VAL A 88 -13.47 -12.82 -11.26
C VAL A 88 -13.98 -12.56 -12.67
N ARG A 89 -14.62 -11.41 -12.90
CA ARG A 89 -15.23 -11.06 -14.18
C ARG A 89 -14.23 -10.65 -15.26
N HIS A 90 -13.20 -9.90 -14.89
CA HIS A 90 -12.29 -9.24 -15.85
C HIS A 90 -10.85 -9.77 -15.80
N GLY A 91 -10.56 -10.71 -14.90
CA GLY A 91 -9.21 -11.23 -14.68
C GLY A 91 -8.28 -10.24 -13.99
N VAL A 92 -7.02 -10.65 -13.84
CA VAL A 92 -5.96 -9.89 -13.16
C VAL A 92 -5.31 -8.89 -14.14
N SER A 93 -5.20 -7.62 -13.74
CA SER A 93 -4.48 -6.60 -14.52
C SER A 93 -3.02 -6.41 -14.07
N LYS A 94 -2.21 -5.72 -14.90
CA LYS A 94 -0.79 -5.43 -14.63
C LYS A 94 -0.51 -4.67 -13.33
N VAL A 95 -1.51 -3.97 -12.75
CA VAL A 95 -1.34 -3.20 -11.51
C VAL A 95 -1.63 -4.00 -10.25
N HIS A 96 -2.12 -5.23 -10.39
CA HIS A 96 -2.38 -6.12 -9.27
C HIS A 96 -1.09 -6.72 -8.72
N ARG A 97 -1.08 -6.98 -7.42
CA ARG A 97 0.05 -7.63 -6.73
C ARG A 97 -0.12 -9.15 -6.83
N CYS A 98 0.52 -9.75 -7.82
CA CYS A 98 0.39 -11.18 -8.11
C CYS A 98 0.86 -12.12 -6.98
N SER A 99 1.68 -11.63 -6.05
CA SER A 99 2.14 -12.42 -4.90
C SER A 99 1.14 -12.47 -3.73
N PHE A 100 0.06 -11.68 -3.78
CA PHE A 100 -0.93 -11.60 -2.69
C PHE A 100 -2.07 -12.57 -2.96
N GLU A 101 -2.55 -13.25 -1.92
CA GLU A 101 -3.84 -13.96 -2.02
C GLU A 101 -4.99 -12.94 -2.16
N PRO A 102 -6.06 -13.27 -2.91
CA PRO A 102 -6.34 -14.54 -3.60
C PRO A 102 -5.72 -14.66 -5.02
N ILE A 103 -5.02 -13.64 -5.50
CA ILE A 103 -4.50 -13.57 -6.87
C ILE A 103 -3.41 -14.62 -7.11
N LYS A 104 -2.51 -14.81 -6.13
CA LYS A 104 -1.46 -15.83 -6.19
C LYS A 104 -2.05 -17.23 -6.42
N GLY A 105 -3.06 -17.60 -5.62
CA GLY A 105 -3.77 -18.87 -5.79
C GLY A 105 -4.42 -19.00 -7.17
N PHE A 106 -5.12 -17.97 -7.65
CA PHE A 106 -5.72 -17.97 -8.98
C PHE A 106 -4.70 -18.16 -10.09
N LEU A 107 -3.57 -17.43 -10.05
CA LEU A 107 -2.52 -17.54 -11.06
C LEU A 107 -1.82 -18.92 -11.04
N LYS A 108 -1.77 -19.59 -9.89
CA LYS A 108 -1.17 -20.92 -9.77
C LYS A 108 -2.10 -22.05 -10.20
N HIS A 109 -3.40 -21.93 -9.93
CA HIS A 109 -4.36 -23.04 -10.05
C HIS A 109 -5.45 -22.81 -11.11
N GLY A 110 -5.55 -21.62 -11.70
CA GLY A 110 -6.57 -21.26 -12.69
C GLY A 110 -8.00 -21.18 -12.13
N LYS A 111 -8.17 -21.27 -10.81
CA LYS A 111 -9.47 -21.28 -10.13
C LYS A 111 -9.51 -20.28 -8.99
N TRP A 112 -10.61 -19.53 -8.90
CA TRP A 112 -10.88 -18.65 -7.77
C TRP A 112 -11.30 -19.48 -6.56
N GLY A 113 -10.69 -19.22 -5.39
CA GLY A 113 -11.12 -19.86 -4.14
C GLY A 113 -12.49 -19.35 -3.68
N LYS A 114 -13.19 -20.10 -2.81
CA LYS A 114 -14.55 -19.77 -2.33
C LYS A 114 -14.72 -18.31 -1.87
N ARG A 115 -13.76 -17.79 -1.09
CA ARG A 115 -13.72 -16.39 -0.59
C ARG A 115 -13.57 -15.31 -1.68
N ALA A 116 -13.18 -15.68 -2.90
CA ALA A 116 -13.07 -14.74 -4.02
C ALA A 116 -14.40 -14.58 -4.79
N VAL A 117 -15.34 -15.51 -4.60
CA VAL A 117 -16.63 -15.55 -5.29
C VAL A 117 -17.78 -15.04 -4.40
N GLU A 118 -17.62 -15.14 -3.08
CA GLU A 118 -18.44 -14.48 -2.04
C GLU A 118 -18.11 -12.98 -1.90
#